data_AF-K1RS25-F1
#
_entry.id   AF-K1RS25-F1
#
_cell.length_a   1.000
_cell.length_b   1.000
_cell.length_c   1.000
_cell.angle_alpha   90.00
_cell.angle_beta   90.00
_cell.angle_gamma   90.00
#
_symmetry.space_group_name_H-M   'P 1'
#
loop_
_entity.id
_entity.type
_entity.pdbx_description
1 polymer ?
#
loop_
_entity_poly.entity_id
_entity_poly.type
_entity_poly.pdbx_seq_one_letter_code
_entity_poly.pdbx_strand_id
1 'polypeptide(L)'
;MENTSTPTALIFSRQNIANLPAGNDYSQAAKGAYIVAGSDENPDVILVASGSEVSTLEAGAELLRKDGIKIRIVSAPSEGLFRSQSKEYQNSIIPTGAKVFGLTAGLPVNLEGLVGANGKVFGLESFGFSAPYKVLDEKLGFTAQNVYNQVKEMLA
;
A
#
# COMPACT_ATOMS: atom_id res chain seq x y z
N MET A 1 -17.14 -18.17 -9.53
CA MET A 1 -17.01 -16.74 -9.87
C MET A 1 -18.20 -16.04 -9.23
N GLU A 2 -17.96 -15.21 -8.21
CA GLU A 2 -19.03 -14.64 -7.37
C GLU A 2 -19.58 -13.33 -7.94
N ASN A 3 -18.76 -12.53 -8.62
CA ASN A 3 -19.20 -11.31 -9.30
C ASN A 3 -19.65 -11.62 -10.73
N THR A 4 -20.95 -11.47 -11.00
CA THR A 4 -21.56 -11.67 -12.33
C THR A 4 -22.32 -10.44 -12.84
N SER A 5 -22.40 -9.38 -12.04
CA SER A 5 -23.21 -8.18 -12.31
C SER A 5 -22.39 -6.97 -12.72
N THR A 6 -21.08 -6.97 -12.47
CA THR A 6 -20.20 -5.84 -12.79
C THR A 6 -18.93 -6.31 -13.51
N PRO A 7 -18.39 -5.52 -14.46
CA PRO A 7 -17.14 -5.87 -15.12
C PRO A 7 -15.98 -5.86 -14.12
N THR A 8 -15.06 -6.82 -14.25
CA THR A 8 -13.89 -6.96 -13.39
C THR A 8 -12.63 -6.98 -14.24
N ALA A 9 -11.64 -6.16 -13.88
CA ALA A 9 -10.30 -6.21 -14.45
C ALA A 9 -9.34 -6.89 -13.47
N LEU A 10 -8.51 -7.79 -13.98
CA LEU A 10 -7.45 -8.45 -13.22
C LEU A 10 -6.10 -7.97 -13.77
N ILE A 11 -5.32 -7.30 -12.93
CA ILE A 11 -4.05 -6.70 -13.30
C ILE A 11 -2.93 -7.46 -12.58
N PHE A 12 -2.07 -8.11 -13.34
CA PHE A 12 -1.00 -8.97 -12.82
C PHE A 12 0.38 -8.40 -13.15
N SER A 13 1.33 -8.59 -12.24
CA SER A 13 2.73 -8.26 -12.48
C SER A 13 3.37 -9.26 -13.45
N ARG A 14 4.40 -8.81 -14.18
CA ARG A 14 5.24 -9.71 -14.98
C ARG A 14 6.29 -10.42 -14.11
N GLN A 15 6.84 -9.69 -13.16
CA GLN A 15 7.89 -10.12 -12.26
C GLN A 15 7.32 -10.89 -11.06
N ASN A 16 8.14 -11.78 -10.50
CA ASN A 16 7.84 -12.44 -9.24
C ASN A 16 7.82 -11.42 -8.10
N ILE A 17 6.84 -11.55 -7.21
CA ILE A 17 6.66 -10.70 -6.03
C ILE A 17 6.96 -11.53 -4.78
N ALA A 18 7.59 -10.93 -3.78
CA ALA A 18 7.79 -11.58 -2.50
C ALA A 18 6.43 -11.87 -1.83
N ASN A 19 6.31 -13.04 -1.21
CA ASN A 19 5.11 -13.37 -0.45
C ASN A 19 4.98 -12.43 0.75
N LEU A 20 3.74 -12.07 1.10
CA LEU A 20 3.47 -11.30 2.31
C LEU A 20 3.76 -12.14 3.57
N PRO A 21 3.94 -11.51 4.74
CA PRO A 21 4.28 -12.19 5.99
C PRO A 21 3.34 -13.36 6.31
N ALA A 22 3.88 -14.37 7.00
CA ALA A 22 3.11 -15.54 7.42
C ALA A 22 1.95 -15.14 8.35
N GLY A 23 0.83 -15.87 8.27
CA GLY A 23 -0.37 -15.59 9.06
C GLY A 23 -1.33 -14.57 8.44
N ASN A 24 -0.98 -14.00 7.28
CA ASN A 24 -1.88 -13.12 6.54
C ASN A 24 -3.15 -13.86 6.05
N ASP A 25 -4.33 -13.33 6.37
CA ASP A 25 -5.61 -13.84 5.87
C ASP A 25 -5.94 -13.24 4.50
N TYR A 26 -5.47 -13.91 3.44
CA TYR A 26 -5.71 -13.50 2.07
C TYR A 26 -7.19 -13.50 1.67
N SER A 27 -8.08 -14.17 2.43
CA SER A 27 -9.51 -14.13 2.14
C SER A 27 -10.10 -12.73 2.31
N GLN A 28 -9.47 -11.87 3.13
CA GLN A 28 -9.88 -10.48 3.31
C GLN A 28 -9.68 -9.63 2.04
N ALA A 29 -8.92 -10.10 1.04
CA ALA A 29 -8.86 -9.45 -0.27
C ALA A 29 -10.24 -9.31 -0.93
N ALA A 30 -11.19 -10.19 -0.60
CA ALA A 30 -12.59 -10.12 -1.03
C ALA A 30 -13.34 -8.87 -0.51
N LYS A 31 -12.76 -8.15 0.46
CA LYS A 31 -13.29 -6.85 0.95
C LYS A 31 -12.60 -5.64 0.31
N GLY A 32 -11.72 -5.86 -0.68
CA GLY A 32 -11.09 -4.82 -1.48
C GLY A 32 -9.85 -4.18 -0.86
N ALA A 33 -9.81 -3.99 0.46
CA ALA A 33 -8.59 -3.63 1.19
C ALA A 33 -8.59 -4.23 2.59
N TYR A 34 -7.41 -4.60 3.09
CA TYR A 34 -7.26 -5.28 4.38
C TYR A 34 -5.88 -5.06 4.99
N ILE A 35 -5.76 -5.28 6.30
CA ILE A 35 -4.50 -5.18 7.04
C ILE A 35 -3.66 -6.44 6.78
N VAL A 36 -2.43 -6.23 6.30
CA VAL A 36 -1.46 -7.32 6.03
C VAL A 36 -0.65 -7.63 7.28
N ALA A 37 -0.15 -6.59 7.95
CA ALA A 37 0.68 -6.69 9.12
C ALA A 37 0.74 -5.36 9.86
N GLY A 38 1.00 -5.39 11.17
CA GLY A 38 1.20 -4.20 11.98
C GLY A 38 0.39 -4.19 13.26
N SER A 39 0.52 -3.10 14.01
CA SER A 39 -0.20 -2.93 15.27
C SER A 39 -1.63 -2.50 15.00
N ASP A 40 -2.59 -3.34 15.37
CA ASP A 40 -4.01 -3.06 15.17
C ASP A 40 -4.53 -1.89 16.02
N GLU A 41 -3.71 -1.36 16.93
CA GLU A 41 -4.04 -0.19 17.75
C GLU A 41 -2.99 0.92 17.60
N ASN A 42 -3.46 2.14 17.31
CA ASN A 42 -2.70 3.39 17.33
C ASN A 42 -1.36 3.37 16.55
N PRO A 43 -1.36 3.08 15.23
CA PRO A 43 -0.16 3.24 14.41
C PRO A 43 0.23 4.72 14.28
N ASP A 44 1.53 5.00 14.26
CA ASP A 44 2.06 6.34 13.97
C ASP A 44 1.79 6.71 12.50
N VAL A 45 1.79 5.70 11.62
CA VAL A 45 1.49 5.83 10.18
C VAL A 45 0.97 4.52 9.60
N ILE A 46 0.07 4.63 8.63
CA ILE A 46 -0.46 3.53 7.83
C ILE A 46 0.22 3.56 6.46
N LEU A 47 0.76 2.43 6.00
CA LEU A 47 1.33 2.27 4.67
C LEU A 47 0.31 1.55 3.78
N VAL A 48 -0.06 2.15 2.65
CA VAL A 48 -1.07 1.61 1.73
C VAL A 48 -0.47 1.40 0.34
N ALA A 49 -0.66 0.22 -0.23
CA ALA A 49 -0.32 -0.05 -1.64
C ALA A 49 -1.25 -1.11 -2.24
N SER A 50 -1.11 -1.35 -3.54
CA SER A 50 -1.72 -2.46 -4.25
C SER A 50 -0.64 -3.24 -5.04
N GLY A 51 -0.91 -4.51 -5.32
CA GLY A 51 -0.02 -5.34 -6.14
C GLY A 51 1.39 -5.50 -5.56
N SER A 52 2.40 -5.29 -6.42
CA SER A 52 3.82 -5.52 -6.11
C SER A 52 4.34 -4.63 -4.99
N GLU A 53 3.85 -3.39 -4.90
CA GLU A 53 4.35 -2.39 -3.97
C GLU A 53 4.04 -2.72 -2.50
N VAL A 54 3.09 -3.60 -2.22
CA VAL A 54 2.81 -4.07 -0.84
C VAL A 54 4.03 -4.74 -0.23
N SER A 55 4.78 -5.53 -1.02
CA SER A 55 6.02 -6.16 -0.57
C SER A 55 7.15 -5.15 -0.33
N THR A 56 7.20 -4.07 -1.12
CA THR A 56 8.15 -2.97 -0.91
C THR A 56 7.84 -2.19 0.36
N LEU A 57 6.55 -1.97 0.68
CA LEU A 57 6.14 -1.38 1.94
C LEU A 57 6.52 -2.24 3.14
N GLU A 58 6.40 -3.56 3.02
CA GLU A 58 6.80 -4.50 4.06
C GLU A 58 8.29 -4.37 4.39
N ALA A 59 9.15 -4.42 3.37
CA ALA A 59 10.59 -4.24 3.54
C ALA A 59 10.95 -2.85 4.12
N GLY A 60 10.24 -1.79 3.73
CA GLY A 60 10.42 -0.46 4.32
C GLY A 60 9.96 -0.40 5.78
N ALA A 61 8.87 -1.08 6.11
CA ALA A 61 8.34 -1.17 7.47
C ALA A 61 9.31 -1.88 8.42
N GLU A 62 10.07 -2.87 7.96
CA GLU A 62 11.14 -3.49 8.76
C GLU A 62 12.20 -2.48 9.21
N LEU A 63 12.55 -1.52 8.35
CA LEU A 63 13.49 -0.44 8.69
C LEU A 63 12.86 0.53 9.70
N LEU A 64 11.62 0.95 9.46
CA LEU A 64 10.90 1.88 10.34
C LEU A 64 10.65 1.31 11.75
N ARG A 65 10.39 0.00 11.85
CA ARG A 65 10.22 -0.69 13.14
C ARG A 65 11.50 -0.70 13.99
N LYS A 66 12.68 -0.69 13.36
CA LYS A 66 13.97 -0.59 14.09
C LYS A 66 14.13 0.77 14.78
N ASP A 67 13.44 1.79 14.28
CA ASP A 67 13.37 3.12 14.88
C ASP A 67 12.23 3.27 15.90
N GLY A 68 11.49 2.19 16.20
CA GLY A 68 10.37 2.20 17.13
C GLY A 68 9.07 2.79 16.59
N ILE A 69 8.98 3.03 15.27
CA ILE A 69 7.77 3.57 14.63
C ILE A 69 6.72 2.46 14.51
N LYS A 70 5.50 2.75 14.99
CA LYS A 70 4.35 1.85 14.90
C LYS A 70 3.72 1.96 13.52
N ILE A 71 3.77 0.85 12.78
CA ILE A 71 3.30 0.78 11.40
C ILE A 71 2.08 -0.15 11.31
N ARG A 72 1.11 0.25 10.49
CA ARG A 72 0.11 -0.64 9.91
C ARG A 72 0.31 -0.72 8.39
N ILE A 73 0.33 -1.92 7.83
CA ILE A 73 0.42 -2.13 6.38
C ILE A 73 -0.95 -2.57 5.88
N VAL A 74 -1.47 -1.87 4.88
CA VAL A 74 -2.74 -2.14 4.22
C VAL A 74 -2.48 -2.50 2.76
N SER A 75 -3.00 -3.66 2.35
CA SER A 75 -3.09 -4.05 0.94
C SER A 75 -4.46 -3.66 0.41
N ALA A 76 -4.50 -2.85 -0.64
CA ALA A 76 -5.74 -2.35 -1.27
C ALA A 76 -5.87 -2.81 -2.74
N PRO A 77 -6.05 -4.11 -3.02
CA PRO A 77 -6.15 -4.63 -4.38
C PRO A 77 -7.37 -4.12 -5.16
N SER A 78 -8.44 -3.67 -4.49
CA SER A 78 -9.62 -3.10 -5.14
C SER A 78 -10.26 -2.01 -4.28
N GLU A 79 -9.91 -0.76 -4.58
CA GLU A 79 -10.48 0.41 -3.88
C GLU A 79 -12.00 0.50 -4.05
N GLY A 80 -12.54 0.21 -5.23
CA GLY A 80 -13.98 0.24 -5.47
C GLY A 80 -14.74 -0.73 -4.57
N LEU A 81 -14.22 -1.95 -4.41
CA LEU A 81 -14.78 -2.96 -3.51
C LEU A 81 -14.61 -2.58 -2.04
N PHE A 82 -13.50 -1.93 -1.69
CA PHE A 82 -13.30 -1.41 -0.34
C PHE A 82 -14.29 -0.30 0.01
N ARG A 83 -14.53 0.63 -0.92
CA ARG A 83 -15.47 1.74 -0.74
C ARG A 83 -16.92 1.30 -0.64
N SER A 84 -17.27 0.12 -1.15
CA SER A 84 -18.60 -0.48 -1.00
C SER A 84 -18.81 -1.18 0.35
N GLN A 85 -17.75 -1.37 1.16
CA GLN A 85 -17.87 -1.93 2.50
C GLN A 85 -18.52 -0.92 3.47
N SER A 86 -18.96 -1.39 4.64
CA SER A 86 -19.52 -0.49 5.65
C SER A 86 -18.49 0.55 6.13
N LYS A 87 -18.96 1.70 6.65
CA LYS A 87 -18.05 2.75 7.13
C LYS A 87 -17.26 2.33 8.35
N GLU A 88 -17.82 1.44 9.17
CA GLU A 88 -17.16 0.82 10.30
C GLU A 88 -15.95 -0.01 9.82
N TYR A 89 -16.12 -0.80 8.74
CA TYR A 89 -15.02 -1.55 8.15
C TYR A 89 -13.99 -0.64 7.50
N GLN A 90 -14.42 0.37 6.72
CA GLN A 90 -13.47 1.31 6.11
C GLN A 90 -12.60 2.00 7.17
N ASN A 91 -13.22 2.47 8.27
CA ASN A 91 -12.51 3.07 9.39
C ASN A 91 -11.66 2.09 10.19
N SER A 92 -12.01 0.80 10.24
CA SER A 92 -11.18 -0.20 10.93
C SER A 92 -9.87 -0.46 10.17
N ILE A 93 -9.87 -0.33 8.84
CA ILE A 93 -8.67 -0.48 8.00
C ILE A 93 -7.85 0.82 7.96
N ILE A 94 -8.49 1.92 7.56
CA ILE A 94 -7.88 3.26 7.46
C ILE A 94 -8.74 4.25 8.25
N PRO A 95 -8.42 4.49 9.53
CA PRO A 95 -9.17 5.44 10.36
C PRO A 95 -9.12 6.85 9.80
N THR A 96 -10.24 7.55 9.88
CA THR A 96 -10.32 8.96 9.52
C THR A 96 -9.30 9.79 10.34
N GLY A 97 -8.52 10.62 9.67
CA GLY A 97 -7.51 11.48 10.30
C GLY A 97 -6.15 10.81 10.54
N ALA A 98 -6.01 9.50 10.27
CA ALA A 98 -4.72 8.83 10.33
C ALA A 98 -3.69 9.45 9.36
N LYS A 99 -2.41 9.39 9.71
CA LYS A 99 -1.31 9.64 8.78
C LYS A 99 -1.17 8.43 7.86
N VAL A 100 -1.25 8.63 6.54
CA VAL A 100 -1.21 7.54 5.57
C VAL A 100 -0.16 7.80 4.48
N PHE A 101 0.76 6.87 4.29
CA PHE A 101 1.71 6.88 3.19
C PHE A 101 1.27 5.87 2.11
N GLY A 102 1.05 6.35 0.88
CA GLY A 102 0.70 5.55 -0.28
C GLY A 102 1.92 5.25 -1.15
N LEU A 103 2.01 4.03 -1.69
CA LEU A 103 3.03 3.65 -2.66
C LEU A 103 2.39 3.00 -3.89
N THR A 104 2.67 3.51 -5.09
CA THR A 104 2.21 2.91 -6.35
C THR A 104 3.24 3.05 -7.46
N ALA A 105 3.51 1.99 -8.22
CA ALA A 105 4.28 2.07 -9.47
C ALA A 105 3.42 2.62 -10.64
N GLY A 106 2.62 3.65 -10.35
CA GLY A 106 1.70 4.34 -11.25
C GLY A 106 1.45 5.76 -10.79
N LEU A 107 0.44 6.43 -11.35
CA LEU A 107 0.15 7.83 -11.01
C LEU A 107 -0.27 7.97 -9.53
N PRO A 108 0.26 8.96 -8.78
CA PRO A 108 -0.09 9.18 -7.37
C PRO A 108 -1.59 9.32 -7.10
N VAL A 109 -2.34 9.91 -8.03
CA VAL A 109 -3.80 10.12 -7.95
C VAL A 109 -4.58 8.83 -7.65
N ASN A 110 -4.03 7.66 -8.01
CA ASN A 110 -4.65 6.36 -7.76
C ASN A 110 -4.78 6.01 -6.27
N LEU A 111 -4.01 6.66 -5.38
CA LEU A 111 -4.07 6.41 -3.94
C LEU A 111 -4.49 7.64 -3.13
N GLU A 112 -4.61 8.83 -3.75
CA GLU A 112 -4.99 10.08 -3.07
C GLU A 112 -6.30 9.93 -2.28
N GLY A 113 -7.28 9.24 -2.86
CA GLY A 113 -8.56 8.98 -2.21
C GLY A 113 -8.48 8.06 -0.98
N LEU A 114 -7.44 7.23 -0.87
CA LEU A 114 -7.22 6.34 0.26
C LEU A 114 -6.33 6.99 1.33
N VAL A 115 -5.32 7.75 0.94
CA VAL A 115 -4.41 8.40 1.90
C VAL A 115 -5.03 9.63 2.57
N GLY A 116 -5.94 10.33 1.87
CA GLY A 116 -6.68 11.46 2.41
C GLY A 116 -5.83 12.70 2.72
N ALA A 117 -6.41 13.65 3.44
CA ALA A 117 -5.83 14.99 3.65
C ALA A 117 -4.53 15.01 4.47
N ASN A 118 -4.33 14.01 5.34
CA ASN A 118 -3.10 13.85 6.14
C ASN A 118 -2.12 12.88 5.48
N GLY A 119 -2.32 12.59 4.19
CA GLY A 119 -1.61 11.57 3.45
C GLY A 119 -0.52 12.09 2.54
N LYS A 120 0.39 11.20 2.14
CA LYS A 120 1.41 11.43 1.11
C LYS A 120 1.46 10.22 0.19
N VAL A 121 1.55 10.42 -1.12
CA VAL A 121 1.71 9.32 -2.08
C VAL A 121 3.07 9.44 -2.77
N PHE A 122 3.84 8.35 -2.77
CA PHE A 122 4.97 8.19 -3.65
C PHE A 122 4.54 7.36 -4.86
N GLY A 123 4.64 7.95 -6.04
CA GLY A 123 4.30 7.29 -7.29
C GLY A 123 5.15 7.75 -8.47
N LEU A 124 4.77 7.31 -9.67
CA LEU A 124 5.46 7.65 -10.90
C LEU A 124 4.76 8.81 -11.61
N GLU A 125 5.43 9.95 -11.72
CA GLU A 125 4.91 11.19 -12.34
C GLU A 125 5.41 11.39 -13.79
N SER A 126 6.08 10.39 -14.36
CA SER A 126 6.64 10.45 -15.72
C SER A 126 6.41 9.14 -16.46
N PHE A 127 6.73 9.12 -17.75
CA PHE A 127 6.75 7.87 -18.51
C PHE A 127 7.86 6.93 -18.01
N GLY A 128 7.72 5.65 -18.37
CA GLY A 128 8.74 4.65 -18.07
C GLY A 128 10.01 4.80 -18.93
N PHE A 129 11.03 4.02 -18.54
CA PHE A 129 12.30 3.93 -19.25
C PHE A 129 12.58 2.49 -19.67
N SER A 130 13.38 2.32 -20.71
CA SER A 130 13.83 0.99 -21.14
C SER A 130 15.02 0.54 -20.30
N ALA A 131 14.78 -0.26 -19.27
CA ALA A 131 15.82 -0.92 -18.46
C ALA A 131 15.23 -2.14 -17.72
N PRO A 132 16.06 -3.04 -17.17
CA PRO A 132 15.59 -4.09 -16.27
C PRO A 132 14.86 -3.53 -15.05
N TYR A 133 13.78 -4.18 -14.61
CA TYR A 133 12.89 -3.63 -13.56
C TYR A 133 13.62 -3.28 -12.25
N LYS A 134 14.61 -4.09 -11.82
CA LYS A 134 15.40 -3.79 -10.62
C LYS A 134 16.19 -2.49 -10.71
N VAL A 135 16.70 -2.18 -11.91
CA VAL A 135 17.40 -0.91 -12.16
C VAL A 135 16.39 0.24 -12.11
N LEU A 136 15.19 0.04 -12.66
CA LEU A 136 14.12 1.04 -12.59
C LEU A 136 13.66 1.28 -11.16
N ASP A 137 13.43 0.22 -10.37
CA ASP A 137 13.02 0.34 -8.97
C ASP A 137 14.03 1.15 -8.16
N GLU A 138 15.33 0.87 -8.34
CA GLU A 138 16.39 1.62 -7.68
C GLU A 138 16.42 3.09 -8.11
N LYS A 139 16.38 3.35 -9.43
CA LYS A 139 16.51 4.72 -9.98
C LYS A 139 15.27 5.57 -9.78
N LEU A 140 14.10 4.96 -9.75
CA LEU A 140 12.80 5.62 -9.58
C LEU A 140 12.33 5.61 -8.13
N GLY A 141 13.09 5.02 -7.20
CA GLY A 141 12.83 5.10 -5.76
C GLY A 141 11.78 4.11 -5.24
N PHE A 142 11.47 3.03 -5.95
CA PHE A 142 10.63 1.93 -5.45
C PHE A 142 11.45 0.96 -4.59
N THR A 143 12.08 1.50 -3.53
CA THR A 143 12.96 0.76 -2.64
C THR A 143 12.53 0.89 -1.19
N ALA A 144 12.85 -0.13 -0.37
CA ALA A 144 12.62 -0.10 1.08
C ALA A 144 13.24 1.15 1.75
N GLN A 145 14.45 1.54 1.32
CA GLN A 145 15.14 2.71 1.85
C GLN A 145 14.40 4.02 1.54
N ASN A 146 13.85 4.16 0.32
CA ASN A 146 13.07 5.35 -0.01
C ASN A 146 11.75 5.38 0.75
N VAL A 147 11.06 4.24 0.92
CA VAL A 147 9.86 4.15 1.80
C VAL A 147 10.20 4.65 3.20
N TYR A 148 11.30 4.16 3.80
CA TYR A 148 11.76 4.61 5.10
C TYR A 148 11.99 6.13 5.14
N ASN A 149 12.73 6.69 4.17
CA ASN A 149 13.04 8.12 4.13
C ASN A 149 11.77 8.98 4.00
N GLN A 150 10.86 8.61 3.09
CA GLN A 150 9.62 9.34 2.83
C GLN A 150 8.70 9.36 4.05
N VAL A 151 8.61 8.22 4.75
CA VAL A 151 7.80 8.10 5.97
C VAL A 151 8.41 8.88 7.13
N LYS A 152 9.74 8.84 7.30
CA LYS A 152 10.43 9.65 8.32
C LYS A 152 10.23 11.14 8.10
N GLU A 153 10.33 11.59 6.85
CA GLU A 153 10.05 12.98 6.47
C GLU A 153 8.60 13.38 6.76
N MET A 154 7.64 12.50 6.48
CA MET A 154 6.22 12.74 6.75
C MET A 154 5.90 12.82 8.26
N LEU A 155 6.69 12.14 9.10
CA LEU A 155 6.48 12.09 10.55
C LEU A 155 7.21 13.20 11.32
N ALA A 156 8.18 13.88 10.71
CA ALA A 156 8.91 15.01 11.29
C ALA A 156 8.03 16.27 11.38
#